data_AF-A0A1F3K697-F1
#
_entry.id   AF-A0A1F3K697-F1
#
_cell.length_a   1.000
_cell.length_b   1.000
_cell.length_c   1.000
_cell.angle_alpha   90.00
_cell.angle_beta   90.00
_cell.angle_gamma   90.00
#
_symmetry.space_group_name_H-M   'P 1'
#
loop_
_entity.id
_entity.type
_entity.pdbx_description
1 polymer ?
#
loop_
_entity_poly.entity_id
_entity_poly.type
_entity_poly.pdbx_seq_one_letter_code
_entity_poly.pdbx_strand_id
1 'polypeptide(L)'
;MFALNIIYLNKTYMKKLLSFAMCYFIGLGLILAQSTTPEVVSSGGEFFEGSNASLSWTVGETITETSGNLNISLTQGFQQGSYTIVNIYEKPESKISISIFPNPTTDFINININNSDETFEVWLIDINGKTIFSDNSITKSSKIDLSSYLASNYILKVKSKDGSLLKSYKIIKNS
;
A
#
# COMPACT_ATOMS: atom_id res chain seq x y z
N MET A 1 19.63 -52.03 43.13
CA MET A 1 18.43 -52.01 42.25
C MET A 1 17.77 -50.63 42.14
N PHE A 2 17.70 -49.83 43.22
CA PHE A 2 17.08 -48.48 43.19
C PHE A 2 17.78 -47.43 42.30
N ALA A 3 19.13 -47.39 42.28
CA ALA A 3 19.87 -46.39 41.50
C ALA A 3 19.70 -46.55 39.98
N LEU A 4 19.55 -47.79 39.49
CA LEU A 4 19.37 -48.08 38.06
C LEU A 4 18.02 -47.56 37.55
N ASN A 5 16.97 -47.64 38.39
CA ASN A 5 15.61 -47.22 38.05
C ASN A 5 15.50 -45.69 37.93
N ILE A 6 16.21 -44.93 38.78
CA ILE A 6 16.22 -43.45 38.74
C ILE A 6 16.90 -42.94 37.46
N ILE A 7 18.01 -43.55 37.05
CA ILE A 7 18.72 -43.20 35.81
C ILE A 7 17.85 -43.52 34.58
N TYR A 8 17.12 -44.65 34.59
CA TYR A 8 16.22 -45.06 33.51
C TYR A 8 14.98 -44.14 33.40
N LEU A 9 14.43 -43.72 34.55
CA LEU A 9 13.35 -42.73 34.60
C LEU A 9 13.81 -41.41 33.98
N ASN A 10 14.96 -40.87 34.41
CA ASN A 10 15.50 -39.60 33.95
C ASN A 10 15.79 -39.62 32.43
N LYS A 11 16.35 -40.72 31.92
CA LYS A 11 16.57 -40.93 30.48
C LYS A 11 15.27 -40.96 29.67
N THR A 12 14.17 -41.44 30.25
CA THR A 12 12.85 -41.47 29.60
C THR A 12 12.20 -40.09 29.59
N TYR A 13 12.33 -39.31 30.68
CA TYR A 13 11.86 -37.92 30.74
C TYR A 13 12.63 -37.01 29.77
N MET A 14 13.94 -37.15 29.66
CA MET A 14 14.76 -36.37 28.72
C MET A 14 14.39 -36.64 27.26
N LYS A 15 14.03 -37.88 26.90
CA LYS A 15 13.55 -38.22 25.55
C LYS A 15 12.18 -37.58 25.23
N LYS A 16 11.27 -37.56 26.21
CA LYS A 16 9.96 -36.89 26.07
C LYS A 16 10.11 -35.37 25.95
N LEU A 17 11.01 -34.78 26.73
CA LEU A 17 11.34 -33.35 26.65
C LEU A 17 11.95 -32.98 25.28
N LEU A 18 12.88 -33.80 24.78
CA LEU A 18 13.48 -33.62 23.46
C LEU A 18 12.43 -33.74 22.34
N SER A 19 11.52 -34.71 22.45
CA SER A 19 10.40 -34.85 21.50
C SER A 19 9.47 -33.63 21.51
N PHE A 20 9.21 -33.04 22.68
CA PHE A 20 8.37 -31.85 22.80
C PHE A 20 9.05 -30.60 22.23
N ALA A 21 10.35 -30.43 22.49
CA ALA A 21 11.16 -29.36 21.92
C ALA A 21 11.28 -29.47 20.39
N MET A 22 11.36 -30.69 19.86
CA MET A 22 11.40 -30.94 18.43
C MET A 22 10.05 -30.61 17.75
N CYS A 23 8.92 -30.97 18.36
CA CYS A 23 7.60 -30.54 17.87
C CYS A 23 7.43 -29.02 17.90
N TYR A 24 7.96 -28.34 18.92
CA TYR A 24 7.92 -26.89 19.02
C TYR A 24 8.73 -26.20 17.91
N PHE A 25 9.93 -26.72 17.61
CA PHE A 25 10.77 -26.22 16.51
C PHE A 25 10.14 -26.43 15.13
N ILE A 26 9.45 -27.56 14.92
CA ILE A 26 8.73 -27.84 13.67
C ILE A 26 7.51 -26.92 13.52
N GLY A 27 6.79 -26.64 14.61
CA GLY A 27 5.61 -25.76 14.60
C GLY A 27 5.93 -24.31 14.23
N LEU A 28 7.10 -23.78 14.62
CA LEU A 28 7.51 -22.41 14.30
C LEU A 28 7.86 -22.22 12.81
N GLY A 29 8.31 -23.27 12.11
CA GLY A 29 8.70 -23.21 10.70
C GLY A 29 7.53 -23.23 9.71
N LEU A 30 6.32 -23.62 10.15
CA LEU A 30 5.15 -23.80 9.28
C LEU A 30 4.25 -22.56 9.17
N ILE A 31 4.60 -21.44 9.81
CA ILE A 31 3.73 -20.25 9.91
C ILE A 31 3.95 -19.26 8.73
N LEU A 32 4.74 -19.62 7.71
CA LEU A 32 5.10 -18.69 6.61
C LEU A 32 4.10 -18.64 5.43
N ALA A 33 2.87 -19.12 5.58
CA ALA A 33 1.94 -19.29 4.45
C ALA A 33 0.77 -18.29 4.45
N GLN A 34 1.06 -16.98 4.40
CA GLN A 34 0.06 -15.98 4.05
C GLN A 34 0.52 -15.21 2.81
N SER A 35 -0.01 -15.57 1.64
CA SER A 35 0.07 -14.72 0.45
C SER A 35 -1.09 -13.74 0.49
N THR A 36 -0.82 -12.44 0.45
CA THR A 36 -1.82 -11.36 0.46
C THR A 36 -2.42 -11.11 -0.92
N THR A 37 -2.57 -12.17 -1.72
CA THR A 37 -3.14 -12.11 -3.06
C THR A 37 -4.53 -12.70 -3.03
N PRO A 38 -5.58 -11.99 -3.49
CA PRO A 38 -6.91 -12.56 -3.61
C PRO A 38 -6.86 -13.78 -4.56
N GLU A 39 -7.37 -14.93 -4.12
CA GLU A 39 -7.52 -16.15 -4.93
C GLU A 39 -9.02 -16.48 -5.05
N VAL A 40 -9.46 -16.87 -6.24
CA VAL A 40 -10.86 -17.21 -6.53
C VAL A 40 -10.94 -18.69 -6.88
N VAL A 41 -11.78 -19.44 -6.16
CA VAL A 41 -12.14 -20.82 -6.52
C VAL A 41 -13.45 -20.78 -7.30
N SER A 42 -13.39 -20.94 -8.62
CA SER A 42 -14.54 -20.91 -9.52
C SER A 42 -14.76 -22.28 -10.19
N SER A 43 -15.97 -22.54 -10.68
CA SER A 43 -16.28 -23.78 -11.41
C SER A 43 -15.74 -23.76 -12.85
N GLY A 44 -15.23 -22.61 -13.31
CA GLY A 44 -14.46 -22.41 -14.53
C GLY A 44 -13.85 -21.00 -14.58
N GLY A 45 -12.82 -20.79 -15.39
CA GLY A 45 -12.19 -19.47 -15.58
C GLY A 45 -10.96 -19.54 -16.48
N GLU A 46 -10.59 -18.42 -17.10
CA GLU A 46 -9.43 -18.31 -17.98
C GLU A 46 -8.79 -16.91 -17.91
N PHE A 47 -7.48 -16.84 -18.14
CA PHE A 47 -6.72 -15.61 -18.26
C PHE A 47 -6.08 -15.55 -19.65
N PHE A 48 -6.33 -14.47 -20.40
CA PHE A 48 -5.75 -14.21 -21.70
C PHE A 48 -5.06 -12.85 -21.71
N GLU A 49 -3.81 -12.80 -22.18
CA GLU A 49 -3.05 -11.56 -22.29
C GLU A 49 -2.72 -11.28 -23.76
N GLY A 50 -3.35 -10.24 -24.32
CA GLY A 50 -3.06 -9.72 -25.66
C GLY A 50 -2.19 -8.46 -25.58
N SER A 51 -1.58 -8.08 -26.71
CA SER A 51 -0.67 -6.92 -26.85
C SER A 51 -1.19 -5.60 -26.27
N ASN A 52 -2.50 -5.44 -26.14
CA ASN A 52 -3.15 -4.19 -25.71
C ASN A 52 -4.18 -4.38 -24.59
N ALA A 53 -4.45 -5.62 -24.18
CA ALA A 53 -5.49 -5.91 -23.18
C ALA A 53 -5.28 -7.28 -22.55
N SER A 54 -5.47 -7.35 -21.24
CA SER A 54 -5.62 -8.60 -20.50
C SER A 54 -7.10 -8.85 -20.19
N LEU A 55 -7.59 -10.04 -20.46
CA LEU A 55 -8.93 -10.50 -20.13
C LEU A 55 -8.84 -11.63 -19.11
N SER A 56 -9.49 -11.48 -17.98
CA SER A 56 -9.62 -12.53 -16.97
C SER A 56 -11.08 -12.75 -16.65
N TRP A 57 -11.57 -13.98 -16.71
CA TRP A 57 -12.96 -14.29 -16.37
C TRP A 57 -13.05 -15.53 -15.49
N THR A 58 -14.07 -15.56 -14.63
CA THR A 58 -14.39 -16.70 -13.76
C THR A 58 -15.90 -16.95 -13.79
N VAL A 59 -16.32 -18.19 -14.02
CA VAL A 59 -17.72 -18.64 -13.97
C VAL A 59 -18.03 -19.19 -12.58
N GLY A 60 -19.08 -18.66 -11.95
CA GLY A 60 -19.52 -19.08 -10.62
C GLY A 60 -19.53 -17.98 -9.55
N GLU A 61 -19.19 -16.74 -9.88
CA GLU A 61 -19.42 -15.60 -8.99
C GLU A 61 -20.91 -15.20 -9.06
N THR A 62 -21.62 -15.26 -7.93
CA THR A 62 -23.01 -14.81 -7.82
C THR A 62 -23.06 -13.32 -8.12
N ILE A 63 -23.77 -12.93 -9.18
CA ILE A 63 -24.12 -11.56 -9.61
C ILE A 63 -23.54 -10.47 -8.68
N THR A 64 -22.40 -9.91 -9.06
CA THR A 64 -21.84 -8.75 -8.35
C THR A 64 -22.65 -7.51 -8.71
N GLU A 65 -23.47 -7.04 -7.77
CA GLU A 65 -24.19 -5.78 -7.95
C GLU A 65 -23.18 -4.64 -8.04
N THR A 66 -23.16 -3.91 -9.17
CA THR A 66 -22.46 -2.64 -9.28
C THR A 66 -23.47 -1.54 -8.98
N SER A 67 -23.37 -0.97 -7.79
CA SER A 67 -24.20 0.18 -7.40
C SER A 67 -23.30 1.41 -7.33
N GLY A 68 -23.54 2.38 -8.21
CA GLY A 68 -22.69 3.56 -8.28
C GLY A 68 -23.35 4.75 -8.96
N ASN A 69 -23.10 5.93 -8.42
CA ASN A 69 -23.38 7.21 -9.06
C ASN A 69 -22.07 7.75 -9.69
N LEU A 70 -22.14 8.77 -10.56
CA LEU A 70 -21.02 9.35 -11.35
C LEU A 70 -19.71 9.64 -10.57
N ASN A 71 -19.77 9.72 -9.24
CA ASN A 71 -18.61 9.99 -8.37
C ASN A 71 -18.18 8.81 -7.48
N ILE A 72 -19.02 7.80 -7.27
CA ILE A 72 -18.73 6.68 -6.36
C ILE A 72 -19.35 5.42 -6.96
N SER A 73 -18.52 4.47 -7.37
CA SER A 73 -18.94 3.14 -7.82
C SER A 73 -18.52 2.12 -6.77
N LEU A 74 -19.49 1.37 -6.26
CA LEU A 74 -19.28 0.26 -5.35
C LEU A 74 -19.46 -1.03 -6.15
N THR A 75 -18.35 -1.72 -6.40
CA THR A 75 -18.33 -3.04 -7.02
C THR A 75 -18.08 -4.08 -5.93
N GLN A 76 -18.95 -5.07 -5.80
CA GLN A 76 -18.69 -6.26 -4.99
C GLN A 76 -17.89 -7.27 -5.82
N GLY A 77 -17.13 -8.15 -5.19
CA GLY A 77 -16.43 -9.26 -5.87
C GLY A 77 -14.90 -9.23 -5.77
N PHE A 78 -14.25 -10.26 -6.30
CA PHE A 78 -12.79 -10.41 -6.29
C PHE A 78 -12.10 -9.69 -7.45
N GLN A 79 -12.80 -9.47 -8.56
CA GLN A 79 -12.33 -8.66 -9.69
C GLN A 79 -12.63 -7.17 -9.47
N GLN A 80 -12.13 -6.59 -8.38
CA GLN A 80 -12.11 -5.14 -8.21
C GLN A 80 -10.81 -4.59 -8.81
N GLY A 81 -10.92 -3.62 -9.72
CA GLY A 81 -9.75 -2.91 -10.23
C GLY A 81 -8.96 -2.31 -9.06
N SER A 82 -7.63 -2.41 -9.09
CA SER A 82 -6.78 -1.80 -8.06
C SER A 82 -6.94 -0.28 -8.08
N TYR A 83 -7.71 0.27 -7.14
CA TYR A 83 -7.83 1.71 -6.95
C TYR A 83 -6.59 2.21 -6.19
N THR A 84 -5.67 2.87 -6.90
CA THR A 84 -4.62 3.64 -6.23
C THR A 84 -5.20 4.99 -5.81
N ILE A 85 -5.69 5.08 -4.57
CA ILE A 85 -6.17 6.35 -4.00
C ILE A 85 -4.95 7.25 -3.78
N VAL A 86 -4.78 8.24 -4.65
CA VAL A 86 -3.68 9.22 -4.58
C VAL A 86 -4.07 10.50 -3.85
N ASN A 87 -5.35 10.84 -3.75
CA ASN A 87 -5.83 12.02 -3.05
C ASN A 87 -6.28 11.63 -1.62
N ILE A 88 -5.57 12.13 -0.61
CA ILE A 88 -5.80 11.80 0.80
C ILE A 88 -6.75 12.81 1.43
N TYR A 89 -6.69 14.07 1.00
CA TYR A 89 -7.53 15.14 1.53
C TYR A 89 -7.69 16.25 0.51
N GLU A 90 -8.91 16.78 0.40
CA GLU A 90 -9.23 17.95 -0.40
C GLU A 90 -10.18 18.86 0.38
N LYS A 91 -9.79 20.14 0.52
CA LYS A 91 -10.64 21.15 1.13
C LYS A 91 -11.84 21.43 0.20
N PRO A 92 -13.10 21.26 0.64
CA PRO A 92 -14.29 21.32 -0.22
C PRO A 92 -14.48 22.64 -0.99
N GLU A 93 -13.99 23.76 -0.44
CA GLU A 93 -14.14 25.10 -1.02
C GLU A 93 -12.95 25.51 -1.92
N SER A 94 -11.90 24.70 -1.99
CA SER A 94 -10.69 25.02 -2.75
C SER A 94 -10.91 24.76 -4.25
N LYS A 95 -11.17 25.81 -5.02
CA LYS A 95 -11.28 25.75 -6.51
C LYS A 95 -9.93 25.51 -7.22
N ILE A 96 -8.84 25.41 -6.47
CA ILE A 96 -7.49 25.23 -7.01
C ILE A 96 -7.32 23.80 -7.53
N SER A 97 -6.84 23.68 -8.77
CA SER A 97 -6.56 22.41 -9.44
C SER A 97 -5.06 22.13 -9.39
N ILE A 98 -4.68 21.05 -8.71
CA ILE A 98 -3.28 20.64 -8.55
C ILE A 98 -3.13 19.23 -9.10
N SER A 99 -2.15 19.05 -9.96
CA SER A 99 -1.79 17.78 -10.59
C SER A 99 -0.36 17.42 -10.23
N ILE A 100 -0.14 16.16 -9.87
CA ILE A 100 1.17 15.64 -9.45
C ILE A 100 1.48 14.40 -10.27
N PHE A 101 2.62 14.40 -10.95
CA PHE A 101 3.01 13.34 -11.86
C PHE A 101 4.53 13.25 -12.06
N PRO A 102 5.09 12.07 -12.38
CA PRO A 102 4.41 10.78 -12.35
C PRO A 102 4.15 10.32 -10.90
N ASN A 103 3.09 9.54 -10.69
CA ASN A 103 2.83 8.85 -9.44
C ASN A 103 2.18 7.49 -9.77
N PRO A 104 2.85 6.35 -9.55
CA PRO A 104 4.15 6.16 -8.90
C PRO A 104 5.36 6.81 -9.62
N THR A 105 6.47 6.99 -8.91
CA THR A 105 7.71 7.61 -9.42
C THR A 105 8.97 6.87 -8.95
N THR A 106 10.10 7.04 -9.64
CA THR A 106 11.43 6.57 -9.21
C THR A 106 12.31 7.73 -8.71
N ASP A 107 12.40 8.79 -9.51
CA ASP A 107 13.44 9.81 -9.33
C ASP A 107 12.88 11.21 -9.02
N PHE A 108 11.69 11.56 -9.50
CA PHE A 108 11.16 12.91 -9.31
C PHE A 108 9.65 12.97 -9.45
N ILE A 109 9.03 13.98 -8.84
CA ILE A 109 7.66 14.38 -9.14
C ILE A 109 7.63 15.81 -9.64
N ASN A 110 6.70 16.09 -10.55
CA ASN A 110 6.31 17.43 -10.93
C ASN A 110 4.99 17.75 -10.26
N ILE A 111 4.88 18.97 -9.76
CA ILE A 111 3.67 19.56 -9.22
C ILE A 111 3.28 20.67 -10.18
N ASN A 112 2.07 20.61 -10.73
CA ASN A 112 1.50 21.66 -11.56
C ASN A 112 0.23 22.19 -10.90
N ILE A 113 0.20 23.50 -10.68
CA ILE A 113 -0.90 24.25 -10.10
C ILE A 113 -1.56 25.06 -11.23
N ASN A 114 -2.81 24.73 -11.51
CA ASN A 114 -3.61 25.40 -12.53
C ASN A 114 -4.59 26.37 -11.87
N ASN A 115 -4.93 27.44 -12.61
CA ASN A 115 -5.93 28.44 -12.23
C ASN A 115 -5.62 29.21 -10.93
N SER A 116 -4.34 29.43 -10.62
CA SER A 116 -3.92 30.35 -9.55
C SER A 116 -2.54 30.94 -9.84
N ASP A 117 -2.36 32.22 -9.52
CA ASP A 117 -1.05 32.90 -9.48
C ASP A 117 -0.59 33.12 -8.01
N GLU A 118 -1.27 32.50 -7.05
CA GLU A 118 -0.89 32.54 -5.64
C GLU A 118 0.36 31.69 -5.36
N THR A 119 1.00 32.00 -4.23
CA THR A 119 2.14 31.20 -3.73
C THR A 119 1.65 30.18 -2.73
N PHE A 120 2.11 28.94 -2.90
CA PHE A 120 1.74 27.79 -2.09
C PHE A 120 2.95 27.22 -1.37
N GLU A 121 2.66 26.67 -0.20
CA GLU A 121 3.62 25.92 0.60
C GLU A 121 3.40 24.43 0.39
N VAL A 122 4.47 23.71 0.07
CA VAL A 122 4.44 22.27 -0.20
C VAL A 122 5.41 21.55 0.73
N TRP A 123 4.89 20.55 1.44
CA TRP A 123 5.65 19.72 2.36
C TRP A 123 5.59 18.27 1.93
N LEU A 124 6.73 17.61 1.84
CA LEU A 124 6.83 16.17 1.65
C LEU A 124 7.20 15.50 2.97
N ILE A 125 6.37 14.55 3.38
CA ILE A 125 6.45 13.89 4.68
C ILE A 125 6.64 12.38 4.47
N ASP A 126 7.58 11.79 5.19
CA ASP A 126 7.82 10.33 5.16
C ASP A 126 6.78 9.55 5.97
N ILE A 127 6.86 8.22 5.94
CA ILE A 127 5.98 7.32 6.71
C ILE A 127 6.08 7.51 8.23
N ASN A 128 7.17 8.09 8.73
CA ASN A 128 7.39 8.34 10.16
C ASN A 128 6.84 9.71 10.58
N GLY A 129 6.25 10.48 9.65
CA GLY A 129 5.75 11.82 9.90
C GLY A 129 6.83 12.91 9.86
N LYS A 130 8.06 12.59 9.42
CA LYS A 130 9.14 13.56 9.28
C LYS A 130 9.02 14.31 7.95
N THR A 131 9.03 15.64 8.00
CA THR A 131 9.17 16.48 6.80
C THR A 131 10.58 16.32 6.23
N ILE A 132 10.67 15.79 5.01
CA ILE A 132 11.94 15.57 4.30
C ILE A 132 12.20 16.63 3.23
N PHE A 133 11.17 17.33 2.78
CA PHE A 133 11.27 18.46 1.86
C PHE A 133 10.19 19.49 2.17
N SER A 134 10.51 20.77 2.03
CA SER A 134 9.56 21.88 2.12
C SER A 134 9.96 23.01 1.19
N ASP A 135 9.00 23.54 0.44
CA ASP A 135 9.16 24.75 -0.38
C ASP A 135 7.93 25.65 -0.21
N ASN A 136 8.16 26.92 0.07
CA ASN A 136 7.13 27.90 0.43
C ASN A 136 6.80 28.86 -0.73
N SER A 137 7.36 28.62 -1.92
CA SER A 137 7.40 29.58 -3.02
C SER A 137 6.81 29.07 -4.34
N ILE A 138 6.07 27.96 -4.31
CA ILE A 138 5.53 27.35 -5.53
C ILE A 138 4.35 28.16 -6.05
N THR A 139 4.43 28.62 -7.30
CA THR A 139 3.35 29.40 -7.94
C THR A 139 2.62 28.59 -9.01
N LYS A 140 3.31 28.13 -10.06
CA LYS A 140 2.70 27.41 -11.20
C LYS A 140 3.17 25.98 -11.33
N SER A 141 4.47 25.76 -11.23
CA SER A 141 5.04 24.42 -11.28
C SER A 141 6.28 24.32 -10.41
N SER A 142 6.55 23.12 -9.93
CA SER A 142 7.79 22.79 -9.23
C SER A 142 8.15 21.34 -9.47
N LYS A 143 9.45 21.06 -9.49
CA LYS A 143 10.00 19.70 -9.59
C LYS A 143 10.66 19.36 -8.28
N ILE A 144 10.24 18.26 -7.67
CA ILE A 144 10.85 17.72 -6.46
C ILE A 144 11.67 16.50 -6.87
N ASP A 145 12.98 16.59 -6.66
CA ASP A 145 13.89 15.47 -6.80
C ASP A 145 13.70 14.51 -5.62
N LEU A 146 13.45 13.25 -5.93
CA LEU A 146 13.26 12.18 -4.99
C LEU A 146 14.37 11.13 -5.05
N SER A 147 15.33 11.23 -5.98
CA SER A 147 16.35 10.21 -6.28
C SER A 147 17.15 9.79 -5.04
N SER A 148 17.41 10.72 -4.12
CA SER A 148 18.15 10.46 -2.88
C SER A 148 17.33 9.85 -1.74
N TYR A 149 16.00 9.75 -1.86
CA TYR A 149 15.12 9.18 -0.84
C TYR A 149 14.82 7.70 -1.08
N LEU A 150 14.46 6.99 -0.01
CA LEU A 150 14.17 5.56 -0.05
C LEU A 150 12.86 5.25 -0.79
N ALA A 151 12.78 4.10 -1.45
CA ALA A 151 11.51 3.60 -1.99
C ALA A 151 10.51 3.41 -0.85
N SER A 152 9.44 4.20 -0.87
CA SER A 152 8.43 4.24 0.19
C SER A 152 7.20 5.03 -0.26
N ASN A 153 6.19 5.07 0.62
CA ASN A 153 5.05 5.96 0.48
C ASN A 153 5.36 7.29 1.18
N TYR A 154 5.05 8.40 0.53
CA TYR A 154 5.19 9.74 1.09
C TYR A 154 3.85 10.47 1.07
N ILE A 155 3.71 11.46 1.93
CA ILE A 155 2.55 12.36 1.96
C ILE A 155 3.02 13.73 1.52
N LEU A 156 2.50 14.19 0.38
CA LEU A 156 2.71 15.53 -0.11
C LEU A 156 1.52 16.41 0.32
N LYS A 157 1.77 17.41 1.15
CA LYS A 157 0.77 18.38 1.58
C LYS A 157 0.96 19.69 0.82
N VAL A 158 -0.14 20.25 0.33
CA VAL A 158 -0.16 21.60 -0.25
C VAL A 158 -1.00 22.50 0.65
N LYS A 159 -0.41 23.62 1.06
CA LYS A 159 -1.01 24.63 1.92
C LYS A 159 -1.01 25.99 1.22
N SER A 160 -1.96 26.84 1.56
CA SER A 160 -1.94 28.25 1.18
C SER A 160 -0.94 29.03 2.04
N LYS A 161 -0.63 30.26 1.62
CA LYS A 161 0.30 31.16 2.31
C LYS A 161 -0.07 31.47 3.78
N ASP A 162 -1.35 31.36 4.12
CA ASP A 162 -1.87 31.51 5.49
C ASP A 162 -1.64 30.25 6.37
N GLY A 163 -1.10 29.17 5.80
CA GLY A 163 -0.87 27.89 6.48
C GLY A 163 -2.05 26.92 6.43
N SER A 164 -3.17 27.29 5.81
CA SER A 164 -4.34 26.41 5.69
C SER A 164 -4.03 25.22 4.76
N LEU A 165 -4.32 23.99 5.21
CA LEU A 165 -4.18 22.81 4.35
C LEU A 165 -5.24 22.81 3.25
N LEU A 166 -4.79 22.77 2.00
CA LEU A 166 -5.66 22.76 0.82
C LEU A 166 -5.88 21.34 0.32
N LYS A 167 -4.79 20.63 0.03
CA LYS A 167 -4.81 19.27 -0.52
C LYS A 167 -3.68 18.41 0.04
N SER A 168 -3.88 17.10 0.07
CA SER A 168 -2.86 16.13 0.46
C SER A 168 -2.87 14.94 -0.48
N TYR A 169 -1.69 14.51 -0.91
CA TYR A 169 -1.51 13.45 -1.89
C TYR A 169 -0.59 12.34 -1.37
N LYS A 170 -0.92 11.09 -1.69
CA LYS A 170 -0.03 9.94 -1.46
C LYS A 170 0.89 9.81 -2.66
N ILE A 171 2.20 9.88 -2.43
CA ILE A 171 3.24 9.68 -3.45
C ILE A 171 3.86 8.30 -3.24
N ILE A 172 3.89 7.50 -4.29
CA ILE A 172 4.46 6.15 -4.27
C ILE A 172 5.80 6.20 -4.98
N LYS A 173 6.90 6.04 -4.21
CA LYS A 173 8.25 5.96 -4.77
C LYS A 173 8.68 4.51 -4.90
N ASN A 174 8.97 4.10 -6.13
CA ASN A 174 9.56 2.82 -6.48
C ASN A 174 11.09 2.88 -6.40
N SER A 175 11.71 1.69 -6.40
CA SER A 175 13.17 1.55 -6.30
C SER A 175 13.90 1.93 -7.58
#